data_AF-A0A660YFL3-F1
#
_entry.id   AF-A0A660YFL3-F1
#
_cell.length_a   1.000
_cell.length_b   1.000
_cell.length_c   1.000
_cell.angle_alpha   90.00
_cell.angle_beta   90.00
_cell.angle_gamma   90.00
#
_symmetry.space_group_name_H-M   'P 1'
#
loop_
_entity.id
_entity.type
_entity.pdbx_description
1 polymer ?
#
loop_
_entity_poly.entity_id
_entity_poly.type
_entity_poly.pdbx_seq_one_letter_code
_entity_poly.pdbx_strand_id
1 'polypeptide(L)'
;MRTEDILLRYLSGTVPRGGVERLLKDGVDWEHISDRAEEQGVAGLLWRNLKVLGCEGVPPRAMRRLKTSYLWNVMNYELYSRDLGPVLRDFWEGDIPFVLLRGPVLVRLVYGDPGLRGFTDVDIWTREGDLGKAQDILRENGFSPLDGHPLLF
;
A
#
# COMPACT_ATOMS: atom_id res chain seq x y z
N MET A 1 17.33 -10.07 -16.97
CA MET A 1 16.24 -9.99 -15.97
C MET A 1 16.47 -11.11 -14.98
N ARG A 2 16.55 -10.80 -13.68
CA ARG A 2 16.87 -11.77 -12.63
C ARG A 2 15.67 -12.73 -12.44
N THR A 3 15.90 -13.99 -12.04
CA THR A 3 14.80 -14.95 -11.80
C THR A 3 13.85 -14.45 -10.70
N GLU A 4 14.40 -13.80 -9.69
CA GLU A 4 13.71 -13.16 -8.56
C GLU A 4 12.75 -12.06 -9.03
N ASP A 5 13.11 -11.28 -10.05
CA ASP A 5 12.24 -10.23 -10.60
C ASP A 5 11.00 -10.83 -11.28
N ILE A 6 11.17 -11.99 -11.91
CA ILE A 6 10.08 -12.74 -12.52
C ILE A 6 9.15 -13.25 -11.42
N LEU A 7 9.71 -13.90 -10.39
CA LEU A 7 8.95 -14.39 -9.24
C LEU A 7 8.17 -13.26 -8.56
N LEU A 8 8.80 -12.11 -8.34
CA LEU A 8 8.16 -10.92 -7.77
C LEU A 8 6.94 -10.49 -8.58
N ARG A 9 7.06 -10.45 -9.92
CA ARG A 9 5.95 -10.08 -10.81
C ARG A 9 4.81 -11.09 -10.77
N TYR A 10 5.10 -12.38 -10.75
CA TYR A 10 4.08 -13.42 -10.66
C TYR A 10 3.36 -13.41 -9.31
N LEU A 11 4.12 -13.25 -8.22
CA LEU A 11 3.60 -13.30 -6.86
C LEU A 11 2.99 -11.97 -6.38
N SER A 12 3.14 -10.87 -7.09
CA SER A 12 2.52 -9.57 -6.76
C SER A 12 1.14 -9.36 -7.38
N GLY A 13 0.58 -10.35 -8.08
CA GLY A 13 -0.77 -10.27 -8.64
C GLY A 13 -1.87 -10.29 -7.57
N THR A 14 -2.96 -9.54 -7.79
CA THR A 14 -4.18 -9.60 -6.95
C THR A 14 -4.90 -10.94 -7.08
N VAL A 15 -4.69 -11.66 -8.19
CA VAL A 15 -5.12 -13.05 -8.38
C VAL A 15 -3.88 -13.94 -8.32
N PRO A 16 -3.78 -14.88 -7.36
CA PRO A 16 -2.68 -15.83 -7.29
C PRO A 16 -2.62 -16.68 -8.57
N ARG A 17 -1.44 -16.83 -9.15
CA ARG A 17 -1.21 -17.68 -10.32
C ARG A 17 -0.17 -18.74 -9.96
N GLY A 18 -0.49 -20.02 -10.18
CA GLY A 18 0.46 -21.12 -10.02
C GLY A 18 1.50 -21.16 -11.14
N GLY A 19 2.34 -22.21 -11.15
CA GLY A 19 3.37 -22.40 -12.17
C GLY A 19 4.73 -21.76 -11.83
N VAL A 20 4.91 -21.32 -10.58
CA VAL A 20 6.18 -20.77 -10.07
C VAL A 20 6.97 -21.77 -9.23
N GLU A 21 6.44 -22.97 -8.98
CA GLU A 21 6.99 -23.98 -8.08
C GLU A 21 8.38 -24.44 -8.53
N ARG A 22 8.60 -24.52 -9.85
CA ARG A 22 9.91 -24.86 -10.42
C ARG A 22 10.95 -23.78 -10.12
N LEU A 23 10.56 -22.50 -10.25
CA LEU A 23 11.45 -21.36 -10.03
C LEU A 23 11.89 -21.25 -8.57
N LEU A 24 11.04 -21.69 -7.62
CA LEU A 24 11.36 -21.68 -6.20
C LEU A 24 12.40 -22.72 -5.79
N LYS A 25 12.56 -23.80 -6.56
CA LYS A 25 13.52 -24.88 -6.26
C LYS A 25 14.97 -24.53 -6.60
N ASP A 26 15.20 -23.42 -7.32
CA ASP A 26 16.50 -23.10 -7.93
C ASP A 26 17.44 -22.25 -7.05
N GLY A 27 17.34 -22.31 -5.71
CA GLY A 27 18.25 -21.57 -4.82
C GLY A 27 18.08 -20.06 -4.90
N VAL A 28 16.82 -19.61 -4.92
CA VAL A 28 16.41 -18.21 -5.05
C VAL A 28 16.88 -17.35 -3.88
N ASP A 29 17.34 -16.14 -4.18
CA ASP A 29 17.69 -15.14 -3.16
C ASP A 29 16.44 -14.48 -2.57
N TRP A 30 15.98 -15.03 -1.45
CA TRP A 30 14.81 -14.55 -0.74
C TRP A 30 14.99 -13.22 -0.01
N GLU A 31 16.24 -12.83 0.30
CA GLU A 31 16.48 -11.49 0.86
C GLU A 31 16.24 -10.44 -0.22
N HIS A 32 16.78 -10.65 -1.43
CA HIS A 32 16.50 -9.77 -2.56
C HIS A 32 15.01 -9.68 -2.90
N ILE A 33 14.29 -10.81 -2.92
CA ILE A 33 12.83 -10.79 -3.14
C ILE A 33 12.12 -9.98 -2.07
N SER A 34 12.48 -10.19 -0.80
CA SER A 34 11.82 -9.50 0.32
C SER A 34 12.10 -7.99 0.28
N ASP A 35 13.36 -7.59 0.05
CA ASP A 35 13.75 -6.19 -0.09
C ASP A 35 12.95 -5.51 -1.22
N ARG A 36 12.95 -6.12 -2.41
CA ARG A 36 12.24 -5.56 -3.57
C ARG A 36 10.74 -5.52 -3.38
N ALA A 37 10.16 -6.50 -2.68
CA ALA A 37 8.73 -6.53 -2.40
C ALA A 37 8.30 -5.46 -1.40
N GLU A 38 9.13 -5.19 -0.39
CA GLU A 38 8.92 -4.11 0.57
C GLU A 38 9.07 -2.74 -0.10
N GLU A 39 10.16 -2.52 -0.84
CA GLU A 39 10.42 -1.27 -1.58
C GLU A 39 9.30 -0.92 -2.58
N GLN A 40 8.69 -1.93 -3.20
CA GLN A 40 7.60 -1.75 -4.17
C GLN A 40 6.21 -1.77 -3.53
N GLY A 41 6.10 -1.97 -2.21
CA GLY A 41 4.82 -2.03 -1.49
C GLY A 41 3.95 -3.24 -1.81
N VAL A 42 4.55 -4.34 -2.30
CA VAL A 42 3.86 -5.58 -2.73
C VAL A 42 4.15 -6.79 -1.83
N ALA A 43 4.90 -6.62 -0.74
CA ALA A 43 5.22 -7.71 0.21
C ALA A 43 3.98 -8.44 0.75
N GLY A 44 2.89 -7.72 1.01
CA GLY A 44 1.62 -8.32 1.45
C GLY A 44 0.99 -9.25 0.40
N LEU A 45 1.05 -8.88 -0.88
CA LEU A 45 0.61 -9.73 -1.99
C LEU A 45 1.44 -11.01 -2.07
N LEU A 46 2.75 -10.90 -1.93
CA LEU A 46 3.65 -12.06 -1.93
C LEU A 46 3.32 -13.00 -0.78
N TRP A 47 3.20 -12.48 0.45
CA TRP A 47 2.83 -13.29 1.61
C TRP A 47 1.53 -14.05 1.37
N ARG A 48 0.48 -13.33 0.94
CA ARG A 48 -0.84 -13.92 0.69
C ARG A 48 -0.77 -14.97 -0.41
N ASN A 49 -0.12 -14.67 -1.54
CA ASN A 49 -0.04 -15.58 -2.68
C ASN A 49 0.78 -16.83 -2.37
N LEU A 50 1.94 -16.71 -1.70
CA LEU A 50 2.73 -17.86 -1.27
C LEU A 50 1.95 -18.75 -0.28
N LYS A 51 1.18 -18.14 0.63
CA LYS A 51 0.31 -18.86 1.55
C LYS A 51 -0.82 -19.61 0.83
N VAL A 52 -1.51 -18.94 -0.11
CA VAL A 52 -2.65 -19.53 -0.86
C VAL A 52 -2.19 -20.64 -1.80
N LEU A 53 -1.05 -20.46 -2.46
CA LEU A 53 -0.49 -21.43 -3.39
C LEU A 53 0.20 -22.61 -2.68
N GLY A 54 0.43 -22.52 -1.36
CA GLY A 54 1.09 -23.59 -0.60
C GLY A 54 2.52 -23.84 -1.06
N CYS A 55 3.24 -22.80 -1.49
CA CYS A 55 4.58 -22.95 -2.05
C CYS A 55 5.57 -23.51 -1.03
N GLU A 56 6.19 -24.65 -1.38
CA GLU A 56 7.31 -25.22 -0.64
C GLU A 56 8.63 -24.52 -1.00
N GLY A 57 9.64 -24.62 -0.13
CA GLY A 57 10.97 -24.04 -0.38
C GLY A 57 11.10 -22.55 -0.03
N VAL A 58 10.05 -21.91 0.51
CA VAL A 58 10.13 -20.56 1.07
C VAL A 58 10.78 -20.62 2.47
N PRO A 59 11.92 -19.94 2.71
CA PRO A 59 12.53 -19.90 4.02
C PRO A 59 11.57 -19.32 5.07
N PRO A 60 11.49 -19.91 6.28
CA PRO A 60 10.62 -19.39 7.34
C PRO A 60 10.89 -17.92 7.70
N ARG A 61 12.15 -17.46 7.57
CA ARG A 61 12.53 -16.06 7.77
C ARG A 61 11.86 -15.14 6.75
N ALA A 62 11.91 -15.49 5.47
CA ALA A 62 11.29 -14.72 4.39
C ALA A 62 9.76 -14.66 4.55
N MET A 63 9.13 -15.81 4.83
CA MET A 63 7.68 -15.86 5.08
C MET A 63 7.27 -14.99 6.27
N ARG A 64 8.05 -14.98 7.37
CA ARG A 64 7.79 -14.10 8.52
C ARG A 64 7.95 -12.63 8.16
N ARG A 65 9.01 -12.27 7.42
CA ARG A 65 9.27 -10.89 6.99
C ARG A 65 8.11 -10.34 6.16
N LEU A 66 7.69 -11.07 5.12
CA LEU A 66 6.54 -10.68 4.29
C LEU A 66 5.23 -10.60 5.10
N LYS A 67 5.03 -11.48 6.08
CA LYS A 67 3.88 -11.40 7.01
C LYS A 67 3.93 -10.14 7.87
N THR A 68 5.10 -9.75 8.36
CA THR A 68 5.27 -8.51 9.12
C THR A 68 4.87 -7.31 8.27
N SER A 69 5.31 -7.24 7.01
CA SER A 69 4.91 -6.18 6.08
C SER A 69 3.40 -6.16 5.85
N TYR A 70 2.77 -7.33 5.69
CA TYR A 70 1.31 -7.46 5.60
C TYR A 70 0.61 -6.87 6.84
N LEU A 71 1.06 -7.22 8.04
CA LEU A 71 0.47 -6.71 9.29
C LEU A 71 0.69 -5.21 9.44
N TRP A 72 1.85 -4.70 9.02
CA TRP A 72 2.13 -3.26 8.97
C TRP A 72 1.15 -2.54 8.04
N ASN A 73 0.88 -3.08 6.86
CA ASN A 73 -0.10 -2.50 5.94
C ASN A 73 -1.50 -2.46 6.54
N VAL A 74 -1.93 -3.52 7.25
CA VAL A 74 -3.23 -3.53 7.95
C VAL A 74 -3.29 -2.41 8.99
N MET A 75 -2.29 -2.29 9.86
CA MET A 75 -2.28 -1.24 10.87
C MET A 75 -2.23 0.16 10.25
N ASN A 76 -1.42 0.34 9.21
CA ASN A 76 -1.29 1.61 8.53
C ASN A 76 -2.62 2.03 7.87
N TYR A 77 -3.31 1.09 7.25
CA TYR A 77 -4.64 1.33 6.69
C TYR A 77 -5.64 1.82 7.73
N GLU A 78 -5.67 1.19 8.92
CA GLU A 78 -6.57 1.61 10.00
C GLU A 78 -6.24 3.02 10.51
N LEU A 79 -4.96 3.34 10.70
CA LEU A 79 -4.52 4.66 11.14
C LEU A 79 -4.91 5.75 10.14
N TYR A 80 -4.57 5.56 8.86
CA TYR A 80 -4.91 6.53 7.82
C TYR A 80 -6.41 6.67 7.63
N SER A 81 -7.17 5.56 7.67
CA SER A 81 -8.63 5.62 7.51
C SER A 81 -9.31 6.35 8.66
N ARG A 82 -8.80 6.20 9.89
CA ARG A 82 -9.29 6.91 11.07
C ARG A 82 -9.09 8.42 10.93
N ASP A 83 -7.91 8.85 10.51
CA ASP A 83 -7.54 10.27 10.49
C ASP A 83 -8.05 10.97 9.21
N LEU A 84 -8.18 10.24 8.09
CA LEU A 84 -8.70 10.76 6.83
C LEU A 84 -10.23 10.93 6.86
N GLY A 85 -10.96 10.09 7.58
CA GLY A 85 -12.43 10.13 7.63
C GLY A 85 -13.00 11.53 7.99
N PRO A 86 -12.53 12.16 9.08
CA PRO A 86 -12.89 13.53 9.43
C PRO A 86 -12.61 14.55 8.32
N VAL A 87 -11.40 14.55 7.75
CA VAL A 87 -11.01 15.47 6.67
C VAL A 87 -11.96 15.38 5.48
N LEU A 88 -12.31 14.17 5.04
CA LEU A 88 -13.19 13.99 3.88
C LEU A 88 -14.63 14.41 4.15
N ARG A 89 -15.11 14.22 5.39
CA ARG A 89 -16.42 14.73 5.80
C ARG A 89 -16.42 16.25 5.80
N ASP A 90 -15.39 16.87 6.35
CA ASP A 90 -15.31 18.32 6.43
C ASP A 90 -15.13 18.95 5.03
N PHE A 91 -14.40 18.31 4.12
CA PHE A 91 -14.35 18.70 2.70
C PHE A 91 -15.74 18.66 2.06
N TRP A 92 -16.51 17.60 2.35
CA TRP A 92 -17.86 17.45 1.83
C TRP A 92 -18.82 18.50 2.39
N GLU A 93 -18.80 18.74 3.70
CA GLU A 93 -19.63 19.76 4.36
C GLU A 93 -19.22 21.19 3.98
N GLY A 94 -17.96 21.41 3.63
CA GLY A 94 -17.43 22.68 3.13
C GLY A 94 -17.67 22.93 1.63
N ASP A 95 -18.46 22.09 0.95
CA ASP A 95 -18.72 22.14 -0.48
C ASP A 95 -17.44 22.16 -1.35
N ILE A 96 -16.39 21.44 -0.93
CA ILE A 96 -15.14 21.31 -1.67
C ILE A 96 -15.19 20.03 -2.51
N PRO A 97 -15.27 20.12 -3.85
CA PRO A 97 -15.26 18.94 -4.70
C PRO A 97 -13.86 18.31 -4.69
N PHE A 98 -13.74 17.05 -4.28
CA PHE A 98 -12.47 16.34 -4.23
C PHE A 98 -12.52 14.96 -4.89
N VAL A 99 -11.34 14.47 -5.27
CA VAL A 99 -11.11 13.10 -5.76
C VAL A 99 -9.94 12.50 -4.98
N LEU A 100 -10.15 11.30 -4.44
CA LEU A 100 -9.06 10.49 -3.88
C LEU A 100 -8.40 9.70 -5.00
N LEU A 101 -7.13 10.01 -5.28
CA LEU A 101 -6.39 9.38 -6.38
C LEU A 101 -5.63 8.12 -5.91
N ARG A 102 -5.11 8.14 -4.68
CA ARG A 102 -4.29 7.07 -4.10
C ARG A 102 -4.53 6.90 -2.59
N GLY A 103 -3.71 6.07 -1.96
CA GLY A 103 -3.78 5.77 -0.52
C GLY A 103 -4.87 4.72 -0.20
N PRO A 104 -5.60 4.88 0.92
CA PRO A 104 -6.50 3.86 1.46
C PRO A 104 -7.71 3.57 0.55
N VAL A 105 -8.10 4.51 -0.33
CA VAL A 105 -9.21 4.27 -1.28
C VAL A 105 -8.93 3.10 -2.23
N LEU A 106 -7.69 2.94 -2.69
CA LEU A 106 -7.31 1.85 -3.59
C LEU A 106 -7.31 0.50 -2.88
N VAL A 107 -6.93 0.47 -1.60
CA VAL A 107 -7.01 -0.73 -0.77
C VAL A 107 -8.43 -1.28 -0.78
N ARG A 108 -9.43 -0.41 -0.52
CA ARG A 108 -10.84 -0.79 -0.49
C ARG A 108 -11.39 -1.17 -1.86
N LEU A 109 -11.08 -0.40 -2.91
CA LEU A 109 -11.70 -0.56 -4.24
C LEU A 109 -11.04 -1.62 -5.12
N VAL A 110 -9.74 -1.85 -4.97
CA VAL A 110 -8.96 -2.72 -5.88
C VAL A 110 -8.49 -4.00 -5.19
N TYR A 111 -8.04 -3.90 -3.93
CA TYR A 111 -7.41 -5.04 -3.25
C TYR A 111 -8.37 -5.83 -2.36
N GLY A 112 -9.34 -5.15 -1.72
CA GLY A 112 -10.33 -5.77 -0.84
C GLY A 112 -9.79 -6.28 0.50
N ASP A 113 -8.47 -6.21 0.71
CA ASP A 113 -7.77 -6.63 1.92
C ASP A 113 -6.68 -5.59 2.27
N PRO A 114 -6.76 -4.96 3.48
CA PRO A 114 -5.81 -3.96 3.95
C PRO A 114 -4.35 -4.35 3.95
N GLY A 115 -4.04 -5.63 4.11
CA GLY A 115 -2.66 -6.07 4.23
C GLY A 115 -1.93 -6.19 2.88
N LEU A 116 -2.64 -6.16 1.76
CA LEU A 116 -2.06 -6.48 0.45
C LEU A 116 -1.28 -5.33 -0.20
N ARG A 117 -1.64 -4.08 0.10
CA ARG A 117 -1.02 -2.90 -0.50
C ARG A 117 -0.44 -2.00 0.57
N GLY A 118 0.87 -1.78 0.50
CA GLY A 118 1.51 -0.69 1.23
C GLY A 118 1.24 0.66 0.55
N PHE A 119 1.14 1.70 1.37
CA PHE A 119 1.08 3.10 0.94
C PHE A 119 1.62 3.97 2.09
N THR A 120 2.11 5.17 1.76
CA THR A 120 2.75 6.09 2.72
C THR A 120 2.08 7.46 2.75
N ASP A 121 1.13 7.70 1.85
CA ASP A 121 0.50 8.99 1.62
C ASP A 121 -0.92 8.83 1.09
N VAL A 122 -1.63 9.96 1.03
CA VAL A 122 -2.95 10.09 0.43
C VAL A 122 -2.92 11.24 -0.56
N ASP A 123 -3.24 10.94 -1.81
CA ASP A 123 -3.38 11.96 -2.84
C ASP A 123 -4.83 12.42 -2.92
N ILE A 124 -5.08 13.67 -2.53
CA ILE A 124 -6.38 14.34 -2.66
C ILE A 124 -6.27 15.41 -3.72
N TRP A 125 -7.12 15.33 -4.75
CA TRP A 125 -7.21 16.34 -5.78
C TRP A 125 -8.48 17.17 -5.61
N THR A 126 -8.36 18.49 -5.67
CA THR A 126 -9.46 19.45 -5.62
C THR A 126 -9.26 20.54 -6.67
N ARG A 127 -10.21 21.46 -6.81
CA ARG A 127 -10.09 22.61 -7.72
C ARG A 127 -9.08 23.61 -7.16
N GLU A 128 -8.34 24.26 -8.05
CA GLU A 128 -7.34 25.27 -7.66
C GLU A 128 -7.94 26.40 -6.82
N GLY A 129 -9.14 26.86 -7.16
CA GLY A 129 -9.86 27.90 -6.41
C GLY A 129 -10.29 27.50 -5.00
N ASP A 130 -10.30 26.19 -4.69
CA ASP A 130 -10.68 25.65 -3.38
C ASP A 130 -9.45 25.27 -2.53
N LEU A 131 -8.23 25.41 -3.04
CA LEU A 131 -7.00 25.02 -2.33
C LEU A 131 -6.86 25.71 -0.98
N GLY A 132 -7.16 27.00 -0.88
CA GLY A 132 -7.08 27.73 0.41
C GLY A 132 -7.99 27.11 1.47
N LYS A 133 -9.26 26.85 1.11
CA LYS A 133 -10.23 26.22 2.02
C LYS A 133 -9.81 24.79 2.39
N ALA A 134 -9.31 24.03 1.41
CA ALA A 134 -8.83 22.67 1.64
C ALA A 134 -7.66 22.64 2.64
N GLN A 135 -6.71 23.58 2.51
CA GLN A 135 -5.61 23.74 3.46
C GLN A 135 -6.09 24.13 4.85
N ASP A 136 -7.09 25.00 4.95
CA ASP A 136 -7.65 25.39 6.25
C ASP A 136 -8.32 24.22 6.95
N ILE A 137 -9.12 23.41 6.24
CA ILE A 137 -9.71 22.19 6.80
C ILE A 137 -8.63 21.19 7.25
N LEU A 138 -7.56 21.02 6.46
CA LEU A 138 -6.43 20.16 6.86
C LEU A 138 -5.80 20.65 8.17
N ARG A 139 -5.60 21.96 8.33
CA ARG A 139 -5.06 22.55 9.58
C ARG A 139 -6.01 22.37 10.77
N GLU A 140 -7.31 22.56 10.56
CA GLU A 140 -8.34 22.36 11.57
C GLU A 140 -8.42 20.91 12.04
N ASN A 141 -8.13 19.96 11.14
CA ASN A 141 -8.00 18.54 11.45
C ASN A 141 -6.62 18.14 12.02
N GLY A 142 -5.75 19.11 12.32
CA GLY A 142 -4.47 18.90 13.00
C GLY A 142 -3.29 18.57 12.07
N PHE A 143 -3.46 18.66 10.75
CA PHE A 143 -2.38 18.50 9.80
C PHE A 143 -1.60 19.80 9.62
N SER A 144 -0.34 19.71 9.21
CA SER A 144 0.51 20.88 8.99
C SER A 144 1.32 20.67 7.72
N PRO A 145 1.50 21.73 6.91
CA PRO A 145 2.26 21.59 5.70
C PRO A 145 3.72 21.25 6.03
N LEU A 146 4.32 20.41 5.19
CA LEU A 146 5.72 20.06 5.27
C LEU A 146 6.58 21.28 4.89
N ASP A 147 7.68 21.50 5.61
CA ASP A 147 8.53 22.69 5.42
C ASP A 147 8.98 22.83 3.96
N GLY A 148 8.73 24.01 3.37
CA GLY A 148 9.05 24.31 1.96
C GLY A 148 8.06 23.73 0.93
N HIS A 149 7.03 22.99 1.37
CA HIS A 149 6.07 22.32 0.49
C HIS A 149 4.61 22.62 0.91
N PRO A 150 4.06 23.79 0.55
CA PRO A 150 2.76 24.27 1.07
C PRO A 150 1.54 23.43 0.63
N LEU A 151 1.71 22.48 -0.29
CA LEU A 151 0.66 21.57 -0.76
C LEU A 151 0.84 20.13 -0.27
N LEU A 152 1.87 19.85 0.54
CA LEU A 152 2.08 18.56 1.18
C LEU A 152 1.81 18.71 2.67
N PHE A 153 0.83 17.96 3.19
CA PHE A 153 0.35 18.00 4.58
C PHE A 153 0.50 16.63 5.25
#